data_AF-A0A1Q5LTK7-F1
#
_entry.id   AF-A0A1Q5LTK7-F1
#
_cell.length_a   1.000
_cell.length_b   1.000
_cell.length_c   1.000
_cell.angle_alpha   90.00
_cell.angle_beta   90.00
_cell.angle_gamma   90.00
#
_symmetry.space_group_name_H-M   'P 1'
#
loop_
_entity.id
_entity.type
_entity.pdbx_description
1 polymer ?
#
loop_
_entity_poly.entity_id
_entity_poly.type
_entity_poly.pdbx_seq_one_letter_code
_entity_poly.pdbx_strand_id
1 'polypeptide(L)'
;MLTQLWVGTYYGTHDGERVVVTTTRDGAQPIPYGLECTCGLSQRHTDPVALDRVAWRHTHPTLWDRWKRKAQRLRRPARAQRATAS
;
A
#
# COMPACT_ATOMS: atom_id res chain seq x y z
N MET A 1 9.76 -28.58 3.13
CA MET A 1 10.67 -27.43 3.00
C MET A 1 9.86 -26.23 2.54
N LEU A 2 9.85 -25.19 3.35
CA LEU A 2 9.03 -23.99 3.17
C LEU A 2 9.84 -22.99 2.35
N THR A 3 9.66 -23.00 1.03
CA THR A 3 10.33 -22.07 0.13
C THR A 3 9.53 -20.78 0.07
N GLN A 4 9.91 -19.81 0.89
CA GLN A 4 9.55 -18.42 0.61
C GLN A 4 10.27 -18.03 -0.67
N LEU A 5 9.50 -17.86 -1.74
CA LEU A 5 9.98 -17.49 -3.06
C LEU A 5 9.80 -16.00 -3.25
N TRP A 6 10.84 -15.33 -3.74
CA TRP A 6 10.71 -13.95 -4.20
C TRP A 6 9.86 -13.92 -5.48
N VAL A 7 8.89 -13.01 -5.52
CA VAL A 7 7.97 -12.84 -6.67
C VAL A 7 8.33 -11.59 -7.46
N GLY A 8 8.68 -10.50 -6.78
CA GLY A 8 8.93 -9.23 -7.45
C GLY A 8 9.25 -8.09 -6.49
N THR A 9 9.83 -7.02 -7.05
CA THR A 9 10.12 -5.77 -6.34
C THR A 9 9.62 -4.59 -7.16
N TYR A 10 8.92 -3.66 -6.52
CA TYR A 10 8.36 -2.46 -7.14
C TYR A 10 8.94 -1.23 -6.45
N TYR A 11 9.32 -0.23 -7.23
CA TYR A 11 9.86 1.03 -6.75
C TYR A 11 8.83 2.13 -6.97
N GLY A 12 8.65 3.02 -6.00
CA GLY A 12 7.71 4.11 -6.13
C GLY A 12 8.04 5.29 -5.23
N THR A 13 7.08 6.19 -5.09
CA THR A 13 7.22 7.37 -4.24
C THR A 13 5.90 7.70 -3.56
N HIS A 14 5.92 7.93 -2.25
CA HIS A 14 4.81 8.45 -1.46
C HIS A 14 5.18 9.82 -0.92
N ASP A 15 4.36 10.84 -1.21
CA ASP A 15 4.55 12.21 -0.70
C ASP A 15 6.00 12.77 -0.86
N GLY A 16 6.72 12.31 -1.89
CA GLY A 16 8.10 12.70 -2.19
C GLY A 16 9.18 11.75 -1.65
N GLU A 17 8.82 10.81 -0.78
CA GLU A 17 9.72 9.81 -0.22
C GLU A 17 9.73 8.52 -1.06
N ARG A 18 10.93 7.99 -1.34
CA ARG A 18 11.07 6.75 -2.10
C ARG A 18 10.57 5.57 -1.28
N VAL A 19 9.77 4.72 -1.91
CA VAL A 19 9.28 3.48 -1.30
C VAL A 19 9.63 2.27 -2.15
N VAL A 20 9.81 1.13 -1.48
CA VAL A 20 10.06 -0.15 -2.11
C VAL A 20 9.03 -1.14 -1.62
N VAL A 21 8.38 -1.84 -2.55
CA VAL A 21 7.49 -2.96 -2.26
C VAL A 21 8.19 -4.25 -2.66
N THR A 22 8.29 -5.19 -1.73
CA THR A 22 8.74 -6.55 -1.97
C THR A 22 7.55 -7.49 -1.91
N THR A 23 7.47 -8.39 -2.88
CA THR A 23 6.43 -9.42 -2.94
C THR A 23 7.04 -10.81 -2.89
N THR A 24 6.40 -11.70 -2.14
CA THR A 24 6.87 -13.05 -1.89
C THR A 24 5.74 -14.06 -2.01
N ARG A 25 6.07 -15.32 -2.25
CA ARG A 25 5.16 -16.45 -2.21
C ARG A 25 5.65 -17.43 -1.16
N ASP A 26 4.81 -17.73 -0.20
CA ASP A 26 5.02 -18.75 0.81
C ASP A 26 3.97 -19.85 0.64
N GLY A 27 4.43 -21.02 0.21
CA GLY A 27 3.55 -22.15 -0.13
C GLY A 27 2.90 -22.87 1.07
N ALA A 28 3.30 -22.60 2.32
CA ALA A 28 2.60 -23.20 3.47
C ALA A 28 1.50 -22.30 4.04
N GLN A 29 1.38 -21.07 3.56
CA GLN A 29 0.33 -20.17 4.05
C GLN A 29 -0.98 -20.41 3.28
N PRO A 30 -2.13 -20.36 3.95
CA PRO A 30 -3.44 -20.37 3.29
C PRO A 30 -3.61 -19.22 2.29
N ILE A 31 -2.93 -18.10 2.56
CA ILE A 31 -2.86 -16.92 1.70
C ILE A 31 -1.39 -16.75 1.27
N PRO A 32 -0.99 -17.38 0.16
CA PRO A 32 0.42 -17.63 -0.11
C PRO A 32 1.20 -16.38 -0.54
N TYR A 33 0.57 -15.35 -1.11
CA TYR A 33 1.29 -14.20 -1.65
C TYR A 33 1.35 -13.06 -0.64
N GLY A 34 2.56 -12.67 -0.25
CA GLY A 34 2.81 -11.54 0.64
C GLY A 34 3.29 -10.30 -0.10
N LEU A 35 2.90 -9.14 0.40
CA LEU A 35 3.37 -7.82 0.01
C LEU A 35 3.86 -7.10 1.25
N GLU A 36 5.04 -6.48 1.17
CA GLU A 36 5.58 -5.59 2.20
C GLU A 36 6.16 -4.34 1.55
N CYS A 37 5.85 -3.18 2.10
CA CYS A 37 6.35 -1.89 1.65
C CYS A 37 7.20 -1.25 2.74
N THR A 38 8.25 -0.52 2.36
CA THR A 38 9.07 0.27 3.29
C THR A 38 8.29 1.35 4.03
N CYS A 39 7.09 1.73 3.56
CA CYS A 39 6.20 2.64 4.28
C CYS A 39 5.40 1.96 5.42
N GLY A 40 5.60 0.66 5.66
CA GLY A 40 4.94 -0.12 6.71
C GLY A 40 3.67 -0.84 6.26
N LEU A 41 3.26 -0.72 4.98
CA LEU A 41 2.16 -1.51 4.45
C LEU A 41 2.56 -2.98 4.33
N SER A 42 1.83 -3.88 5.00
CA SER A 42 1.96 -5.33 4.82
C SER A 42 0.59 -5.96 4.57
N GLN A 43 0.47 -6.78 3.53
CA GLN A 43 -0.77 -7.45 3.14
C GLN A 43 -0.49 -8.83 2.55
N ARG A 44 -1.51 -9.69 2.55
CA ARG A 44 -1.46 -11.00 1.90
C ARG A 44 -2.62 -11.16 0.92
N HIS A 45 -2.36 -11.89 -0.17
CA HIS A 45 -3.30 -12.16 -1.25
C HIS A 45 -3.29 -13.64 -1.64
N THR A 46 -4.44 -14.14 -2.09
CA THR A 46 -4.59 -15.53 -2.56
C THR A 46 -4.14 -15.70 -4.01
N ASP A 47 -4.15 -14.61 -4.78
CA ASP A 47 -3.92 -14.60 -6.23
C ASP A 47 -2.71 -13.71 -6.57
N PRO A 48 -1.75 -14.19 -7.38
CA PRO A 48 -0.59 -13.41 -7.78
C PRO A 48 -0.95 -12.19 -8.63
N VAL A 49 -2.04 -12.23 -9.41
CA VAL A 49 -2.46 -11.07 -10.23
C VAL A 49 -3.03 -9.96 -9.35
N ALA A 50 -3.80 -10.31 -8.32
CA ALA A 50 -4.26 -9.37 -7.30
C ALA A 50 -3.09 -8.74 -6.54
N LEU A 51 -2.09 -9.54 -6.15
CA LEU A 51 -0.85 -9.08 -5.52
C LEU A 51 -0.15 -8.03 -6.40
N ASP A 52 0.15 -8.36 -7.66
CA ASP A 52 0.83 -7.47 -8.61
C ASP A 52 0.07 -6.16 -8.80
N ARG A 53 -1.24 -6.25 -9.01
CA ARG A 53 -2.10 -5.06 -9.17
C ARG A 53 -2.06 -4.14 -7.96
N VAL A 54 -2.09 -4.69 -6.74
CA VAL A 54 -2.03 -3.91 -5.50
C VAL A 54 -0.64 -3.29 -5.33
N ALA A 55 0.43 -4.07 -5.54
CA ALA A 55 1.80 -3.59 -5.47
C ALA A 55 2.05 -2.43 -6.44
N TRP A 56 1.60 -2.58 -7.69
CA TRP A 56 1.72 -1.56 -8.73
C TRP A 56 0.94 -0.29 -8.38
N ARG A 57 -0.34 -0.40 -8.03
CA ARG A 57 -1.17 0.77 -7.68
C ARG A 57 -0.67 1.50 -6.44
N HIS A 58 -0.07 0.75 -5.50
CA HIS A 58 0.49 1.31 -4.28
C HIS A 58 1.75 2.13 -4.55
N THR A 59 2.65 1.64 -5.40
CA THR A 59 3.90 2.33 -5.78
C THR A 59 3.70 3.43 -6.83
N HIS A 60 2.76 3.22 -7.75
CA HIS A 60 2.47 4.09 -8.88
C HIS A 60 1.00 4.50 -8.87
N PRO A 61 0.59 5.38 -7.94
CA PRO A 61 -0.77 5.85 -7.91
C PRO A 61 -1.09 6.63 -9.18
N THR A 62 -2.21 6.28 -9.83
CA THR A 62 -2.68 6.96 -11.03
C THR A 62 -2.95 8.43 -10.75
N LEU A 63 -2.93 9.27 -11.78
CA LEU A 63 -3.32 10.68 -11.66
C LEU A 63 -4.71 10.80 -11.03
N TRP A 64 -5.66 9.95 -11.43
CA TRP A 64 -7.01 9.90 -10.85
C TRP A 64 -7.01 9.58 -9.35
N ASP A 65 -6.14 8.68 -8.88
CA ASP A 65 -6.02 8.39 -7.45
C ASP A 65 -5.41 9.55 -6.66
N ARG A 66 -4.49 10.32 -7.28
CA ARG A 66 -3.98 11.57 -6.71
C ARG A 66 -5.09 12.62 -6.60
N TRP A 67 -5.92 12.78 -7.64
CA TRP A 67 -7.08 13.67 -7.64
C TRP A 67 -8.11 13.29 -6.57
N LYS A 68 -8.50 12.01 -6.47
CA LYS A 68 -9.41 11.53 -5.41
C LYS A 68 -8.87 11.79 -4.02
N ARG A 69 -7.58 11.53 -3.77
CA ARG A 69 -6.95 11.84 -2.47
C ARG A 69 -6.96 13.34 -2.16
N LYS A 70 -6.70 14.19 -3.15
CA LYS A 70 -6.80 15.65 -3.00
C LYS A 70 -8.24 16.07 -2.68
N ALA A 71 -9.22 15.52 -3.38
CA ALA A 71 -10.64 15.78 -3.11
C ALA A 71 -11.08 15.30 -1.71
N GLN A 72 -10.59 14.15 -1.24
CA GLN A 72 -10.85 13.66 0.13
C GLN A 72 -10.21 14.58 1.19
N ARG A 73 -8.99 15.09 0.95
CA ARG A 73 -8.37 16.09 1.83
C ARG A 73 -9.17 17.39 1.89
N LEU A 74 -9.76 17.83 0.78
CA LEU A 74 -10.64 19.02 0.74
C LEU A 74 -12.00 18.79 1.42
N ARG A 75 -12.49 17.55 1.42
CA ARG A 75 -13.77 17.17 2.07
C ARG A 75 -13.65 16.94 3.57
N ARG A 76 -12.45 16.92 4.14
CA ARG A 76 -12.26 16.84 5.58
C ARG A 76 -12.33 18.27 6.13
N PRO A 77 -13.48 18.72 6.70
CA PRO A 77 -13.47 19.99 7.41
C PRO A 77 -12.42 19.88 8.51
N ALA A 78 -11.63 20.94 8.68
CA ALA A 78 -10.83 21.11 9.86
C ALA A 78 -11.78 21.04 11.07
N ARG A 79 -11.88 19.89 11.72
CA ARG A 79 -12.38 19.80 13.10
C ARG A 79 -11.27 20.37 13.98
N ALA A 80 -11.03 21.66 13.80
CA ALA A 80 -10.23 22.48 14.67
C ALA A 80 -11.21 23.30 15.50
N GLN A 81 -11.05 23.19 16.82
CA GLN A 81 -11.40 24.19 17.81
C GLN A 81 -12.87 24.21 18.27
N ARG A 82 -13.11 23.55 19.41
CA ARG A 82 -13.65 24.16 20.65
C ARG A 82 -13.87 23.06 21.70
N ALA A 83 -12.81 22.70 22.43
CA ALA A 83 -12.98 22.33 23.82
C ALA A 83 -12.72 23.60 24.61
N THR A 84 -13.82 24.24 24.99
CA THR A 84 -13.94 25.42 25.82
C THR A 84 -13.17 25.26 27.12
N ALA A 85 -12.35 26.25 27.44
CA ALA A 85 -12.01 26.57 28.81
C ALA A 85 -13.31 26.92 29.56
N SER A 86 -13.55 26.27 30.69
CA SER A 86 -14.35 26.74 31.83
C SER A 86 -13.94 25.91 33.04
#